data_AF-A0A528DR12-F1
#
_entry.id   AF-A0A528DR12-F1
#
_cell.length_a   1.000
_cell.length_b   1.000
_cell.length_c   1.000
_cell.angle_alpha   90.00
_cell.angle_beta   90.00
_cell.angle_gamma   90.00
#
_symmetry.space_group_name_H-M   'P 1'
#
loop_
_entity.id
_entity.type
_entity.pdbx_description
1 polymer ?
#
loop_
_entity_poly.entity_id
_entity_poly.type
_entity_poly.pdbx_seq_one_letter_code
_entity_poly.pdbx_strand_id
1 'polypeptide(L)'
;GLLFLALMVVIAALVYKTRTAPPASSPPNSPSLAGDIQVPSGEPLTGDIVLPVGARVISQSLSGNRVSIDAELADGSRAIFVYDITERRIIGRFSIRNK
;
A
#
# COMPACT_ATOMS: atom_id res chain seq x y z
N GLY A 1 -37.09 -0.13 -28.89
CA GLY A 1 -35.78 0.52 -28.73
C GLY A 1 -34.70 -0.53 -28.60
N LEU A 2 -34.05 -0.89 -29.72
CA LEU A 2 -33.00 -1.92 -29.74
C LEU A 2 -31.77 -1.52 -28.90
N LEU A 3 -31.41 -0.23 -28.93
CA LEU A 3 -30.29 0.31 -28.18
C LEU A 3 -30.45 0.12 -26.66
N PHE A 4 -31.67 0.31 -26.15
CA PHE A 4 -31.98 0.13 -24.74
C PHE A 4 -31.88 -1.34 -24.31
N LEU A 5 -32.33 -2.26 -25.17
CA LEU A 5 -32.20 -3.70 -24.94
C LEU A 5 -30.73 -4.12 -24.92
N ALA A 6 -29.92 -3.63 -25.87
CA ALA A 6 -28.49 -3.91 -25.91
C ALA A 6 -27.78 -3.40 -24.64
N LEU A 7 -28.12 -2.19 -24.17
CA LEU A 7 -27.58 -1.64 -22.93
C LEU A 7 -27.94 -2.50 -21.72
N MET A 8 -29.19 -2.95 -21.60
CA MET A 8 -29.62 -3.80 -20.49
C MET A 8 -28.90 -5.15 -20.44
N VAL A 9 -28.62 -5.76 -21.61
CA VAL A 9 -27.85 -7.01 -21.70
C VAL A 9 -26.42 -6.81 -21.21
N VAL A 10 -25.77 -5.71 -21.61
CA VAL A 10 -24.40 -5.40 -21.17
C VAL A 10 -24.36 -5.16 -19.66
N ILE A 11 -25.32 -4.42 -19.10
CA ILE A 11 -25.42 -4.20 -17.65
C ILE A 11 -25.61 -5.53 -16.91
N ALA A 12 -26.50 -6.40 -17.39
CA ALA A 12 -26.71 -7.72 -16.79
C ALA A 12 -25.43 -8.59 -16.85
N ALA A 13 -24.70 -8.56 -17.96
CA ALA A 13 -23.44 -9.27 -18.11
C ALA A 13 -22.35 -8.74 -17.17
N LEU A 14 -22.26 -7.41 -16.97
CA LEU A 14 -21.34 -6.82 -15.99
C LEU A 14 -21.68 -7.27 -14.57
N VAL A 15 -22.95 -7.21 -14.17
CA VAL A 15 -23.42 -7.61 -12.84
C VAL A 15 -23.17 -9.10 -12.59
N TYR A 16 -23.42 -9.94 -13.60
CA TYR A 16 -23.12 -11.37 -13.51
C TYR A 16 -21.61 -11.61 -13.37
N LYS A 17 -20.78 -10.93 -14.18
CA LYS A 17 -19.32 -11.07 -14.11
C LYS A 17 -18.75 -10.59 -12.77
N THR A 18 -19.29 -9.53 -12.17
CA THR A 18 -18.84 -9.03 -10.86
C THR A 18 -19.31 -9.88 -9.70
N ARG A 19 -20.52 -10.45 -9.77
CA ARG A 19 -21.09 -11.30 -8.69
C ARG A 19 -20.63 -12.76 -8.75
N THR A 20 -20.31 -13.26 -9.93
CA THR A 20 -19.87 -14.66 -10.14
C THR A 20 -18.34 -14.76 -10.22
N ALA A 21 -17.60 -13.68 -9.95
CA ALA A 21 -16.18 -13.78 -9.69
C ALA A 21 -16.00 -14.66 -8.44
N PRO A 22 -15.42 -15.87 -8.55
CA PRO A 22 -15.09 -16.67 -7.39
C PRO A 22 -14.16 -15.83 -6.49
N PRO A 23 -14.22 -15.95 -5.16
CA PRO A 23 -13.13 -15.44 -4.33
C PRO A 23 -11.86 -16.06 -4.90
N ALA A 24 -11.00 -15.22 -5.47
CA ALA A 24 -9.75 -15.66 -6.04
C ALA A 24 -9.02 -16.40 -4.91
N SER A 25 -9.01 -17.74 -5.01
CA SER A 25 -8.08 -18.55 -4.24
C SER A 25 -6.73 -18.11 -4.76
N SER A 26 -6.11 -17.19 -4.02
CA SER A 26 -4.86 -16.56 -4.43
C SER A 26 -3.84 -17.67 -4.68
N PRO A 27 -3.23 -17.76 -5.88
CA PRO A 27 -2.06 -18.61 -6.05
C PRO A 27 -0.99 -18.16 -5.05
N PRO A 28 -0.13 -19.05 -4.55
CA PRO A 28 0.79 -18.77 -3.43
C PRO A 28 1.80 -17.63 -3.68
N ASN A 29 1.83 -17.03 -4.89
CA ASN A 29 2.78 -16.02 -5.32
C ASN A 29 2.13 -14.77 -5.96
N SER A 30 0.84 -14.51 -5.75
CA SER A 30 0.28 -13.20 -6.14
C SER A 30 0.67 -12.14 -5.10
N PRO A 31 1.25 -10.99 -5.48
CA PRO A 31 1.47 -9.90 -4.53
C PRO A 31 0.13 -9.54 -3.90
N SER A 32 0.03 -9.69 -2.58
CA SER A 32 -1.14 -9.33 -1.79
C SER A 32 -1.57 -7.93 -2.20
N LEU A 33 -2.84 -7.76 -2.61
CA LEU A 33 -3.40 -6.44 -2.90
C LEU A 33 -3.09 -5.53 -1.71
N ALA A 34 -2.32 -4.48 -1.95
CA ALA A 34 -1.95 -3.45 -0.99
C ALA A 34 -3.14 -2.55 -0.57
N GLY A 35 -4.36 -3.10 -0.60
CA GLY A 35 -5.62 -2.37 -0.38
C GLY A 35 -6.28 -2.70 0.95
N ASP A 36 -5.90 -3.79 1.62
CA ASP A 36 -6.43 -4.11 2.94
C ASP A 36 -5.39 -3.68 3.97
N ILE A 37 -5.53 -2.45 4.48
CA ILE A 37 -4.87 -2.07 5.73
C ILE A 37 -5.54 -2.95 6.78
N GLN A 38 -4.92 -4.08 7.11
CA GLN A 38 -5.39 -4.96 8.17
C GLN A 38 -5.53 -4.11 9.44
N VAL A 39 -6.76 -3.75 9.77
CA VAL A 39 -7.06 -3.08 11.04
C VAL A 39 -6.77 -4.12 12.11
N PRO A 40 -5.74 -3.95 12.96
CA PRO A 40 -5.44 -4.94 13.97
C PRO A 40 -6.67 -5.08 14.87
N SER A 41 -7.22 -6.29 14.97
CA SER A 41 -8.22 -6.62 15.97
C SER A 41 -7.52 -6.75 17.33
N GLY A 42 -7.21 -5.61 17.95
CA GLY A 42 -6.45 -5.55 19.20
C GLY A 42 -6.02 -4.13 19.59
N GLU A 43 -5.16 -4.04 20.60
CA GLU A 43 -4.55 -2.78 21.05
C GLU A 43 -3.67 -2.14 19.96
N PRO A 44 -3.52 -0.80 19.95
CA PRO A 44 -2.67 -0.10 18.99
C PRO A 44 -1.25 -0.67 18.94
N LEU A 45 -0.77 -1.01 17.75
CA LEU A 45 0.60 -1.47 17.57
C LEU A 45 1.57 -0.31 17.84
N THR A 46 2.46 -0.50 18.82
CA THR A 46 3.47 0.48 19.20
C THR A 46 4.86 -0.01 18.76
N GLY A 47 5.68 0.90 18.25
CA GLY A 47 7.07 0.63 17.88
C GLY A 47 7.83 1.90 17.55
N ASP A 48 9.15 1.86 17.74
CA ASP A 48 10.04 2.98 17.49
C ASP A 48 10.72 2.84 16.12
N ILE A 49 10.64 3.88 15.30
CA ILE A 49 11.36 3.96 14.02
C ILE A 49 12.54 4.91 14.19
N VAL A 50 13.74 4.37 14.28
CA VAL A 50 14.97 5.15 14.46
C VAL A 50 15.38 5.79 13.12
N LEU A 51 15.29 7.12 13.06
CA LEU A 51 15.79 7.91 11.94
C LEU A 51 17.17 8.52 12.29
N PRO A 52 17.99 8.85 11.28
CA PRO A 52 19.26 9.54 11.50
C PRO A 52 19.07 10.85 12.29
N VAL A 53 20.06 11.19 13.12
CA VAL A 53 20.02 12.42 13.91
C VAL A 53 19.88 13.65 13.01
N GLY A 54 18.99 14.57 13.39
CA GLY A 54 18.68 15.76 12.60
C GLY A 54 17.84 15.50 11.34
N ALA A 55 17.40 14.26 11.09
CA ALA A 55 16.46 14.00 10.01
C ALA A 55 15.05 14.51 10.36
N ARG A 56 14.38 15.11 9.38
CA ARG A 56 13.02 15.62 9.47
C ARG A 56 12.10 14.80 8.56
N VAL A 57 10.99 14.31 9.12
CA VAL A 57 9.95 13.64 8.34
C VAL A 57 9.20 14.67 7.50
N ILE A 58 9.17 14.44 6.19
CA ILE A 58 8.48 15.30 5.20
C ILE A 58 7.13 14.70 4.83
N SER A 59 7.09 13.39 4.57
CA SER A 59 5.84 12.68 4.32
C SER A 59 5.96 11.20 4.70
N GLN A 60 4.81 10.56 4.85
CA GLN A 60 4.71 9.15 5.17
C GLN A 60 3.55 8.52 4.39
N SER A 61 3.72 7.27 3.99
CA SER A 61 2.67 6.48 3.34
C SER A 61 2.67 5.06 3.91
N LEU A 62 1.47 4.48 4.01
CA LEU A 62 1.25 3.13 4.51
C LEU A 62 0.64 2.28 3.39
N SER A 63 1.25 1.13 3.14
CA SER A 63 0.80 0.18 2.12
C SER A 63 0.87 -1.23 2.69
N GLY A 64 -0.30 -1.79 3.03
CA GLY A 64 -0.41 -3.05 3.75
C GLY A 64 0.43 -3.01 5.03
N ASN A 65 1.51 -3.80 5.05
CA ASN A 65 2.38 -3.97 6.22
C ASN A 65 3.70 -3.18 6.13
N ARG A 66 3.78 -2.22 5.20
CA ARG A 66 4.97 -1.41 4.97
C ARG A 66 4.66 0.06 5.12
N VAL A 67 5.51 0.75 5.88
CA VAL A 67 5.51 2.21 6.00
C VAL A 67 6.67 2.74 5.17
N SER A 68 6.40 3.68 4.27
CA SER A 68 7.45 4.50 3.66
C SER A 68 7.49 5.86 4.35
N ILE A 69 8.69 6.32 4.66
CA ILE A 69 8.96 7.61 5.30
C ILE A 69 9.91 8.37 4.38
N ASP A 70 9.41 9.48 3.85
CA ASP A 70 10.21 10.46 3.14
C ASP A 70 10.78 11.44 4.17
N ALA A 71 12.10 11.48 4.28
CA ALA A 71 12.80 12.32 5.22
C ALA A 71 13.87 13.18 4.54
N GLU A 72 13.98 14.41 5.02
CA GLU A 72 15.10 15.29 4.77
C GLU A 72 16.16 15.03 5.84
N LEU A 73 17.38 14.74 5.43
CA LEU A 73 18.52 14.50 6.32
C LEU A 73 19.11 15.82 6.80
N ALA A 74 19.97 15.77 7.82
CA ALA A 74 20.62 16.95 8.38
C ALA A 74 21.50 17.72 7.36
N ASP A 75 21.94 17.07 6.28
CA ASP A 75 22.69 17.66 5.18
C ASP A 75 21.79 18.30 4.10
N GLY A 76 20.47 18.32 4.31
CA GLY A 76 19.48 18.80 3.34
C GLY A 76 19.17 17.82 2.20
N SER A 77 19.84 16.66 2.16
CA SER A 77 19.53 15.62 1.17
C SER A 77 18.24 14.88 1.54
N ARG A 78 17.59 14.24 0.56
CA ARG A 78 16.34 13.51 0.79
C ARG A 78 16.56 12.01 0.68
N ALA A 79 15.92 11.25 1.57
CA ALA A 79 15.90 9.80 1.49
C ALA A 79 14.54 9.21 1.89
N ILE A 80 14.21 8.09 1.27
CA ILE A 80 13.06 7.27 1.62
C ILE A 80 13.53 6.09 2.47
N PHE A 81 12.93 5.93 3.64
CA PHE A 81 13.09 4.76 4.50
C PHE A 81 11.86 3.87 4.35
N VAL A 82 12.06 2.58 4.17
CA VAL A 82 10.98 1.60 4.11
C VAL A 82 11.05 0.72 5.34
N TYR A 83 10.00 0.74 6.15
CA TYR A 83 9.88 -0.02 7.39
C TYR A 83 8.83 -1.12 7.24
N ASP A 84 9.18 -2.34 7.63
CA ASP A 84 8.24 -3.46 7.70
C ASP A 84 7.65 -3.55 9.11
N ILE A 85 6.32 -3.48 9.21
CA ILE A 85 5.61 -3.45 10.48
C ILE A 85 5.65 -4.82 11.21
N THR A 86 5.72 -5.93 10.48
CA THR A 86 5.74 -7.29 11.03
C THR A 86 7.13 -7.61 11.54
N GLU A 87 8.15 -7.32 10.73
CA GLU A 87 9.55 -7.56 11.11
C GLU A 87 10.11 -6.48 12.05
N ARG A 88 9.37 -5.38 12.24
CA ARG A 88 9.71 -4.23 13.08
C ARG A 88 11.11 -3.66 12.80
N ARG A 89 11.44 -3.52 11.51
CA ARG A 89 12.75 -3.03 11.08
C ARG A 89 12.68 -2.27 9.76
N ILE A 90 13.69 -1.44 9.52
CA ILE A 90 13.92 -0.81 8.22
C ILE A 90 14.43 -1.88 7.26
N ILE A 91 13.70 -2.09 6.17
CA ILE A 91 14.02 -3.04 5.10
C ILE A 91 14.58 -2.37 3.84
N GLY A 92 14.60 -1.03 3.80
CA GLY A 92 15.13 -0.29 2.65
C GLY A 92 15.45 1.17 2.95
N ARG A 93 16.45 1.69 2.24
CA ARG A 93 16.83 3.11 2.24
C ARG A 93 17.20 3.53 0.83
N PHE A 94 16.60 4.62 0.34
CA PHE A 94 16.82 5.13 -1.01
C PHE A 94 17.13 6.63 -0.96
N SER A 95 18.27 7.05 -1.52
CA SER A 95 18.57 8.47 -1.71
C SER A 95 17.79 9.03 -2.90
N ILE A 96 17.18 10.20 -2.73
CA ILE A 96 16.51 10.93 -3.82
C ILE A 96 17.49 11.95 -4.39
N ARG A 97 17.73 11.91 -5.69
CA ARG A 97 18.59 12.85 -6.42
C ARG A 97 17.94 13.23 -7.75
N ASN A 98 18.10 14.48 -8.15
CA ASN A 98 17.72 14.93 -9.50
C ASN A 98 18.88 14.65 -10.47
N LYS A 99 18.55 14.37 -11.74
CA LYS A 99 19.53 14.23 -12.82
C LYS A 99 19.80 15.57 -13.47
#